data_AF-A0A6A7K780-F1
#
_entry.id   AF-A0A6A7K780-F1
#
_cell.length_a   1.000
_cell.length_b   1.000
_cell.length_c   1.000
_cell.angle_alpha   90.00
_cell.angle_beta   90.00
_cell.angle_gamma   90.00
#
_symmetry.space_group_name_H-M   'P 1'
#
loop_
_entity.id
_entity.type
_entity.pdbx_description
1 polymer ?
#
loop_
_entity_poly.entity_id
_entity_poly.type
_entity_poly.pdbx_seq_one_letter_code
_entity_poly.pdbx_strand_id
1 'polypeptide(L)'
;MLNLPEDFINQPVFISEIRKTFESLNVDEKQNLVLYLIVNENCEYRNINISIPKVDISNKQLMDLIERYILANLNNLLISFGGVKLKIYLNMDDRALLAIVKSSIDKFNIDVPKNNRKGYGSYINYINRINSLLGIDKFSIDYIDISKYKIPEGVKEYRIYNPQNRSKELEYLIRGTVELKGRSFCGIDIGGNSIKAAAVVNGEIELLKGYRWFPDDYKTADEINNPVLLLIRFLSAYIVYKYSYKDDPLSLGNSEVFEENASYKCIEKYTKDMEALINSDTRIFDGVVIGFPDIVIRNKVAGGETPKQRGIRNNSEIDYDQEFLKMSHLDILAKQYIKENGKVRILNDGNIASYVVSVEHAFLDENSIGNSGMFAHTIGTDIGTGFISRTGTIQDIPLECYQYVIDLGSLNESRYVPEDARSIRNLNTSISGSVQKYVSQVGLIRLGIKNIQNDNPKIYSSLFEKGYLQYKQIGGQEALVIPTEPVDKRGELTRYLIELLNNGNMEIEKTFLQMGEMMGKTMEEMKFFFYEIPTTRLISGGILATDICFDLFHKGLKVKYPKYEIQRLDEDVIKSPLLKKLNKKNRNYISAVGAVYIINREFI
;
A
#
# COMPACT_ATOMS: atom_id res chain seq x y z
N MET A 1 14.40 36.96 6.45
CA MET A 1 14.36 36.61 5.01
C MET A 1 14.92 35.21 4.84
N LEU A 2 14.09 34.24 4.48
CA LEU A 2 14.56 32.94 4.01
C LEU A 2 14.84 33.11 2.52
N ASN A 3 16.11 33.35 2.14
CA ASN A 3 16.53 33.03 0.78
C ASN A 3 16.28 31.52 0.63
N LEU A 4 15.50 31.08 -0.36
CA LEU A 4 15.48 29.65 -0.68
C LEU A 4 16.93 29.28 -1.03
N PRO A 5 17.63 28.49 -0.21
CA PRO A 5 19.05 28.25 -0.44
C PRO A 5 19.22 27.52 -1.77
N GLU A 6 20.42 27.58 -2.36
CA GLU A 6 20.80 26.71 -3.47
C GLU A 6 20.51 25.21 -3.14
N ASP A 7 20.55 24.88 -1.85
CA ASP A 7 20.15 23.58 -1.31
C ASP A 7 18.69 23.21 -1.66
N PHE A 8 17.74 24.15 -1.74
CA PHE A 8 16.36 23.86 -2.10
C PHE A 8 16.22 23.31 -3.54
N ILE A 9 17.15 23.71 -4.42
CA ILE A 9 17.17 23.30 -5.83
C ILE A 9 17.80 21.91 -6.00
N ASN A 10 18.85 21.63 -5.24
CA ASN A 10 19.74 20.48 -5.48
C ASN A 10 19.62 19.36 -4.43
N GLN A 11 19.03 19.65 -3.27
CA GLN A 11 18.95 18.73 -2.14
C GLN A 11 17.50 18.54 -1.66
N PRO A 12 17.23 17.42 -0.98
CA PRO A 12 15.95 17.23 -0.32
C PRO A 12 15.69 18.29 0.75
N VAL A 13 14.46 18.81 0.80
CA VAL A 13 14.01 19.69 1.88
C VAL A 13 12.77 19.11 2.51
N PHE A 14 12.90 18.66 3.75
CA PHE A 14 11.90 17.80 4.33
C PHE A 14 10.73 18.56 4.94
N ILE A 15 9.52 18.11 4.64
CA ILE A 15 8.28 18.69 5.16
C ILE A 15 8.27 18.77 6.71
N SER A 16 8.84 17.78 7.40
CA SER A 16 8.91 17.75 8.87
C SER A 16 9.84 18.81 9.45
N GLU A 17 10.89 19.22 8.74
CA GLU A 17 11.81 20.28 9.16
C GLU A 17 11.19 21.66 8.90
N ILE A 18 10.53 21.81 7.75
CA ILE A 18 9.77 23.02 7.43
C ILE A 18 8.64 23.23 8.45
N ARG A 19 7.92 22.16 8.80
CA ARG A 19 6.90 22.19 9.86
C ARG A 19 7.48 22.73 11.17
N LYS A 20 8.59 22.16 11.66
CA LYS A 20 9.28 22.62 12.88
C LYS A 20 9.73 24.07 12.79
N THR A 21 10.20 24.49 11.62
CA THR A 21 10.64 25.88 11.36
C THR A 21 9.47 26.85 11.42
N PHE A 22 8.32 26.50 10.83
CA PHE A 22 7.14 27.34 10.87
C PHE A 22 6.50 27.36 12.27
N GLU A 23 6.52 26.23 12.97
CA GLU A 23 6.04 26.13 14.35
C GLU A 23 6.87 26.95 15.34
N SER A 24 8.18 27.12 15.09
CA SER A 24 9.09 27.89 15.97
C SER A 24 9.04 29.40 15.76
N LEU A 25 8.38 29.90 14.71
CA LEU A 25 8.18 31.34 14.49
C LEU A 25 7.41 31.99 15.65
N ASN A 26 7.67 33.28 15.88
CA ASN A 26 6.93 34.06 16.88
C ASN A 26 5.44 34.13 16.51
N VAL A 27 4.57 34.27 17.50
CA VAL A 27 3.10 34.32 17.31
C VAL A 27 2.69 35.41 16.32
N ASP A 28 3.37 36.55 16.32
CA ASP A 28 3.06 37.66 15.41
C ASP A 28 3.52 37.42 13.97
N GLU A 29 4.48 36.50 13.77
CA GLU A 29 5.08 36.14 12.47
C GLU A 29 4.43 34.92 11.82
N LYS A 30 3.48 34.27 12.50
CA LYS A 30 2.76 33.10 11.98
C LYS A 30 1.25 33.22 12.14
N GLN A 31 0.54 32.39 11.43
CA GLN A 31 -0.90 32.20 11.51
C GLN A 31 -1.23 30.71 11.38
N ASN A 32 -2.42 30.32 11.84
CA ASN A 32 -2.86 28.94 11.77
C ASN A 32 -3.69 28.69 10.51
N LEU A 33 -3.45 27.54 9.90
CA LEU A 33 -4.30 26.95 8.89
C LEU A 33 -4.78 25.60 9.43
N VAL A 34 -6.09 25.43 9.57
CA VAL A 34 -6.67 24.21 10.12
C VAL A 34 -7.33 23.40 9.00
N LEU A 35 -6.89 22.16 8.85
CA LEU A 35 -7.45 21.17 7.95
C LEU A 35 -8.32 20.22 8.78
N TYR A 36 -9.63 20.37 8.67
CA TYR A 36 -10.61 19.54 9.36
C TYR A 36 -11.25 18.59 8.37
N LEU A 37 -10.82 17.33 8.37
CA LEU A 37 -11.33 16.30 7.47
C LEU A 37 -12.42 15.49 8.17
N ILE A 38 -13.60 15.41 7.58
CA ILE A 38 -14.59 14.39 7.92
C ILE A 38 -14.18 13.10 7.20
N VAL A 39 -13.85 12.07 7.97
CA VAL A 39 -13.23 10.82 7.49
C VAL A 39 -14.27 9.85 6.93
N ASN A 40 -15.41 9.67 7.59
CA ASN A 40 -16.41 8.66 7.24
C ASN A 40 -17.85 9.12 7.48
N GLU A 41 -18.83 8.25 7.18
CA GLU A 41 -20.27 8.53 7.31
C GLU A 41 -20.74 8.71 8.77
N ASN A 42 -19.98 8.19 9.74
CA ASN A 42 -20.23 8.44 11.17
C ASN A 42 -19.83 9.85 11.60
N CYS A 43 -19.46 10.69 10.64
CA CYS A 43 -18.97 12.04 10.83
C CYS A 43 -17.71 12.09 11.69
N GLU A 44 -16.94 11.00 11.81
CA GLU A 44 -15.68 11.04 12.54
C GLU A 44 -14.69 11.96 11.82
N TYR A 45 -13.85 12.67 12.58
CA TYR A 45 -12.99 13.70 12.03
C TYR A 45 -11.51 13.50 12.32
N ARG A 46 -10.66 13.97 11.42
CA ARG A 46 -9.24 14.21 11.69
C ARG A 46 -8.94 15.69 11.55
N ASN A 47 -8.37 16.27 12.61
CA ASN A 47 -8.05 17.69 12.66
C ASN A 47 -6.54 17.90 12.65
N ILE A 48 -6.05 18.62 11.66
CA ILE A 48 -4.64 18.94 11.50
C ILE A 48 -4.48 20.46 11.53
N ASN A 49 -3.74 20.96 12.53
CA ASN A 49 -3.39 22.37 12.63
C ASN A 49 -1.95 22.57 12.18
N ILE A 50 -1.74 23.39 11.16
CA ILE A 50 -0.39 23.74 10.69
C ILE A 50 -0.14 25.24 10.85
N SER A 51 1.06 25.56 11.33
CA SER A 51 1.57 26.93 11.36
C SER A 51 2.05 27.34 9.98
N ILE A 52 1.65 28.52 9.53
CA ILE A 52 2.05 29.15 8.27
C ILE A 52 2.67 30.50 8.59
N PRO A 53 3.81 30.88 7.99
CA PRO A 53 4.37 32.21 8.17
C PRO A 53 3.40 33.27 7.62
N LYS A 54 3.31 34.43 8.27
CA LYS A 54 2.71 35.61 7.63
C LYS A 54 3.69 36.12 6.58
N VAL A 55 3.22 36.28 5.35
CA VAL A 55 4.08 36.57 4.21
C VAL A 55 3.54 37.73 3.38
N ASP A 56 4.47 38.59 2.96
CA ASP A 56 4.21 39.55 1.90
C ASP A 56 4.18 38.82 0.55
N ILE A 57 3.15 39.12 -0.25
CA ILE A 57 2.93 38.57 -1.59
C ILE A 57 4.11 38.85 -2.54
N SER A 58 4.95 39.85 -2.23
CA SER A 58 6.17 40.15 -2.96
C SER A 58 7.24 39.05 -2.86
N ASN A 59 7.23 38.24 -1.79
CA ASN A 59 8.20 37.16 -1.56
C ASN A 59 7.80 35.85 -2.27
N LYS A 60 7.93 35.84 -3.61
CA LYS A 60 7.55 34.70 -4.47
C LYS A 60 8.18 33.36 -4.07
N GLN A 61 9.42 33.40 -3.58
CA GLN A 61 10.15 32.19 -3.17
C GLN A 61 9.49 31.52 -1.96
N LEU A 62 9.25 32.30 -0.90
CA LEU A 62 8.58 31.79 0.29
C LEU A 62 7.14 31.35 -0.01
N MET A 63 6.45 32.04 -0.92
CA MET A 63 5.12 31.66 -1.38
C MET A 63 5.11 30.28 -2.07
N ASP A 64 6.09 29.97 -2.93
CA ASP A 64 6.22 28.64 -3.57
C ASP A 64 6.47 27.54 -2.52
N LEU A 65 7.35 27.80 -1.54
CA LEU A 65 7.57 26.87 -0.43
C LEU A 65 6.31 26.62 0.40
N ILE A 66 5.57 27.68 0.73
CA ILE A 66 4.31 27.56 1.49
C ILE A 66 3.27 26.77 0.68
N GLU A 67 3.15 27.03 -0.63
CA GLU A 67 2.24 26.26 -1.48
C GLU A 67 2.60 24.77 -1.50
N ARG A 68 3.89 24.44 -1.68
CA ARG A 68 4.39 23.05 -1.62
C ARG A 68 4.13 22.40 -0.27
N TYR A 69 4.36 23.13 0.81
CA TYR A 69 4.09 22.66 2.17
C TYR A 69 2.60 22.36 2.39
N ILE A 70 1.71 23.26 1.94
CA ILE A 70 0.26 23.07 2.02
C ILE A 70 -0.18 21.87 1.17
N LEU A 71 0.28 21.78 -0.08
CA LEU A 71 0.01 20.67 -0.99
C LEU A 71 0.43 19.33 -0.40
N ALA A 72 1.62 19.25 0.18
CA ALA A 72 2.12 18.03 0.79
C ALA A 72 1.29 17.61 2.01
N ASN A 73 0.87 18.57 2.87
CA ASN A 73 -0.02 18.26 4.00
C ASN A 73 -1.41 17.79 3.53
N LEU A 74 -1.99 18.44 2.51
CA LEU A 74 -3.27 18.02 1.92
C LEU A 74 -3.17 16.63 1.30
N ASN A 75 -2.11 16.38 0.51
CA ASN A 75 -1.83 15.07 -0.07
C ASN A 75 -1.74 14.00 1.00
N ASN A 76 -0.85 14.19 1.98
CA ASN A 76 -0.61 13.20 3.02
C ASN A 76 -1.86 12.94 3.87
N LEU A 77 -2.67 13.96 4.14
CA LEU A 77 -3.97 13.82 4.81
C LEU A 77 -4.94 12.95 4.00
N LEU A 78 -5.14 13.27 2.72
CA LEU A 78 -6.15 12.59 1.89
C LEU A 78 -5.76 11.15 1.53
N ILE A 79 -4.48 10.86 1.28
CA ILE A 79 -4.03 9.47 1.05
C ILE A 79 -4.02 8.62 2.33
N SER A 80 -4.01 9.25 3.50
CA SER A 80 -4.10 8.56 4.79
C SER A 80 -5.53 8.08 5.05
N PHE A 81 -6.49 9.00 4.93
CA PHE A 81 -7.84 8.81 5.47
C PHE A 81 -8.91 8.75 4.38
N GLY A 82 -8.61 9.17 3.15
CA GLY A 82 -9.63 9.49 2.16
C GLY A 82 -10.46 10.68 2.63
N GLY A 83 -11.77 10.49 2.72
CA GLY A 83 -12.67 11.41 3.43
C GLY A 83 -13.90 11.82 2.64
N VAL A 84 -14.86 12.38 3.38
CA VAL A 84 -16.15 12.86 2.85
C VAL A 84 -16.08 14.35 2.51
N LYS A 85 -15.49 15.14 3.40
CA LYS A 85 -15.45 16.59 3.26
C LYS A 85 -14.26 17.17 4.01
N LEU A 86 -13.55 18.11 3.37
CA LEU A 86 -12.49 18.88 4.00
C LEU A 86 -12.96 20.31 4.26
N LYS A 87 -13.00 20.70 5.53
CA LYS A 87 -13.21 22.09 5.95
C LYS A 87 -11.86 22.72 6.21
N ILE A 88 -11.56 23.82 5.53
CA ILE A 88 -10.31 24.55 5.66
C ILE A 88 -10.61 25.86 6.40
N TYR A 89 -10.10 25.97 7.63
CA TYR A 89 -10.23 27.19 8.42
C TYR A 89 -8.96 28.03 8.31
N LEU A 90 -9.14 29.28 7.90
CA LEU A 90 -8.05 30.24 7.67
C LEU A 90 -8.53 31.67 7.89
N ASN A 91 -7.60 32.60 8.08
CA ASN A 91 -7.93 34.02 8.13
C ASN A 91 -8.40 34.49 6.74
N MET A 92 -9.69 34.82 6.59
CA MET A 92 -10.26 35.21 5.31
C MET A 92 -9.84 36.62 4.86
N ASP A 93 -9.36 37.44 5.79
CA ASP A 93 -8.82 38.77 5.49
C ASP A 93 -7.39 38.70 4.91
N ASP A 94 -6.67 37.60 5.15
CA ASP A 94 -5.36 37.36 4.53
C ASP A 94 -5.53 36.83 3.10
N ARG A 95 -5.56 37.78 2.16
CA ARG A 95 -5.70 37.48 0.73
C ARG A 95 -4.55 36.64 0.16
N ALA A 96 -3.33 36.77 0.71
CA ALA A 96 -2.18 36.03 0.22
C ALA A 96 -2.30 34.55 0.61
N LEU A 97 -2.62 34.26 1.88
CA LEU A 97 -2.87 32.90 2.34
C LEU A 97 -4.06 32.27 1.59
N LEU A 98 -5.17 32.99 1.48
CA LEU A 98 -6.37 32.50 0.77
C LEU A 98 -6.05 32.13 -0.68
N ALA A 99 -5.27 32.95 -1.38
CA ALA A 99 -4.86 32.67 -2.75
C ALA A 99 -3.99 31.41 -2.87
N ILE A 100 -3.00 31.23 -1.98
CA ILE A 100 -2.15 30.03 -1.97
C ILE A 100 -2.96 28.78 -1.68
N VAL A 101 -3.86 28.83 -0.69
CA VAL A 101 -4.68 27.67 -0.32
C VAL A 101 -5.61 27.30 -1.48
N LYS A 102 -6.24 28.28 -2.15
CA LYS A 102 -7.06 28.02 -3.34
C LYS A 102 -6.24 27.44 -4.49
N SER A 103 -5.10 28.04 -4.83
CA SER A 103 -4.16 27.51 -5.83
C SER A 103 -3.74 26.07 -5.52
N SER A 104 -3.51 25.75 -4.25
CA SER A 104 -3.18 24.40 -3.80
C SER A 104 -4.34 23.42 -4.03
N ILE A 105 -5.57 23.82 -3.69
CA ILE A 105 -6.78 23.00 -3.90
C ILE A 105 -7.08 22.80 -5.38
N ASP A 106 -6.87 23.81 -6.22
CA ASP A 106 -7.11 23.72 -7.66
C ASP A 106 -6.28 22.59 -8.31
N LYS A 107 -5.08 22.28 -7.77
CA LYS A 107 -4.25 21.16 -8.25
C LYS A 107 -4.90 19.79 -8.04
N PHE A 108 -5.86 19.65 -7.13
CA PHE A 108 -6.65 18.43 -6.94
C PHE A 108 -7.76 18.27 -7.98
N ASN A 109 -8.04 19.28 -8.82
CA ASN A 109 -8.94 19.16 -9.98
C ASN A 109 -10.32 18.55 -9.61
N ILE A 110 -10.89 18.99 -8.49
CA ILE A 110 -12.13 18.39 -7.92
C ILE A 110 -13.31 18.54 -8.88
N ASP A 111 -13.41 19.66 -9.59
CA ASP A 111 -14.48 19.94 -10.53
C ASP A 111 -14.21 19.40 -11.96
N VAL A 112 -13.01 18.87 -12.21
CA VAL A 112 -12.66 18.28 -13.51
C VAL A 112 -13.29 16.88 -13.63
N PRO A 113 -13.78 16.50 -14.82
CA PRO A 113 -14.28 15.14 -15.06
C PRO A 113 -13.27 14.06 -14.66
N LYS A 114 -13.75 12.99 -14.03
CA LYS A 114 -12.93 11.89 -13.44
C LYS A 114 -11.82 11.37 -14.37
N ASN A 115 -12.12 11.15 -15.65
CA ASN A 115 -11.20 10.58 -16.66
C ASN A 115 -10.07 11.54 -17.04
N ASN A 116 -10.21 12.83 -16.74
CA ASN A 116 -9.23 13.87 -17.07
C ASN A 116 -8.36 14.25 -15.86
N ARG A 117 -8.66 13.74 -14.66
CA ARG A 117 -7.87 14.03 -13.47
C ARG A 117 -6.53 13.30 -13.54
N LYS A 118 -5.45 14.02 -13.21
CA LYS A 118 -4.07 13.53 -13.12
C LYS A 118 -3.41 14.13 -11.88
N GLY A 119 -2.27 13.59 -11.47
CA GLY A 119 -1.55 14.11 -10.30
C GLY A 119 -2.39 13.95 -9.03
N TYR A 120 -2.50 15.04 -8.27
CA TYR A 120 -3.30 15.08 -7.04
C TYR A 120 -4.78 14.73 -7.28
N GLY A 121 -5.30 15.02 -8.48
CA GLY A 121 -6.70 14.71 -8.82
C GLY A 121 -7.00 13.22 -8.96
N SER A 122 -6.00 12.37 -9.17
CA SER A 122 -6.19 10.90 -9.21
C SER A 122 -6.69 10.37 -7.86
N TYR A 123 -6.32 11.01 -6.76
CA TYR A 123 -6.81 10.61 -5.43
C TYR A 123 -8.29 10.89 -5.23
N ILE A 124 -8.76 12.01 -5.79
CA ILE A 124 -10.17 12.38 -5.76
C ILE A 124 -11.03 11.33 -6.50
N ASN A 125 -10.48 10.60 -7.47
CA ASN A 125 -11.20 9.52 -8.14
C ASN A 125 -11.52 8.37 -7.18
N TYR A 126 -10.53 7.80 -6.48
CA TYR A 126 -10.82 6.72 -5.54
C TYR A 126 -11.57 7.22 -4.30
N ILE A 127 -11.33 8.45 -3.80
CA ILE A 127 -12.12 9.00 -2.69
C ILE A 127 -13.61 9.07 -3.07
N ASN A 128 -13.92 9.54 -4.28
CA ASN A 128 -15.30 9.56 -4.75
C ASN A 128 -15.87 8.16 -4.99
N ARG A 129 -15.05 7.18 -5.42
CA ARG A 129 -15.49 5.78 -5.49
C ARG A 129 -15.83 5.22 -4.11
N ILE A 130 -14.97 5.47 -3.11
CA ILE A 130 -15.23 5.12 -1.70
C ILE A 130 -16.53 5.76 -1.24
N ASN A 131 -16.70 7.08 -1.38
CA ASN A 131 -17.92 7.77 -0.96
C ASN A 131 -19.16 7.21 -1.66
N SER A 132 -19.08 6.92 -2.97
CA SER A 132 -20.18 6.29 -3.71
C SER A 132 -20.53 4.89 -3.18
N LEU A 133 -19.54 4.06 -2.84
CA LEU A 133 -19.75 2.74 -2.24
C LEU A 133 -20.40 2.84 -0.85
N LEU A 134 -20.13 3.92 -0.13
CA LEU A 134 -20.71 4.21 1.18
C LEU A 134 -22.08 4.91 1.10
N GLY A 135 -22.58 5.23 -0.09
CA GLY A 135 -23.83 5.96 -0.28
C GLY A 135 -23.75 7.44 0.14
N ILE A 136 -22.55 8.03 0.07
CA ILE A 136 -22.25 9.41 0.45
C ILE A 136 -22.00 10.25 -0.80
N ASP A 137 -22.29 11.56 -0.70
CA ASP A 137 -21.96 12.53 -1.73
C ASP A 137 -20.45 12.59 -2.07
N LYS A 138 -20.17 13.14 -3.25
CA LYS A 138 -18.81 13.39 -3.70
C LYS A 138 -18.03 14.23 -2.69
N PHE A 139 -16.72 13.97 -2.62
CA PHE A 139 -15.81 14.75 -1.81
C PHE A 139 -15.93 16.23 -2.11
N SER A 140 -16.01 17.04 -1.06
CA SER A 140 -16.22 18.48 -1.14
C SER A 140 -15.31 19.25 -0.20
N ILE A 141 -15.11 20.53 -0.51
CA ILE A 141 -14.25 21.43 0.26
C ILE A 141 -15.01 22.69 0.63
N ASP A 142 -14.92 23.08 1.89
CA ASP A 142 -15.48 24.33 2.40
C ASP A 142 -14.34 25.22 2.95
N TYR A 143 -14.34 26.50 2.58
CA TYR A 143 -13.46 27.51 3.17
C TYR A 143 -14.21 28.28 4.25
N ILE A 144 -13.63 28.35 5.45
CA ILE A 144 -14.30 28.91 6.63
C ILE A 144 -13.36 29.87 7.33
N ASP A 145 -13.89 30.99 7.83
CA ASP A 145 -13.11 31.92 8.63
C ASP A 145 -12.61 31.26 9.93
N ILE A 146 -11.34 31.47 10.25
CA ILE A 146 -10.68 30.87 11.42
C ILE A 146 -11.34 31.29 12.75
N SER A 147 -11.99 32.45 12.83
CA SER A 147 -12.73 32.86 14.03
C SER A 147 -13.93 31.94 14.35
N LYS A 148 -14.44 31.22 13.33
CA LYS A 148 -15.52 30.23 13.48
C LYS A 148 -15.01 28.84 13.84
N TYR A 149 -13.69 28.64 13.87
CA TYR A 149 -13.11 27.35 14.21
C TYR A 149 -13.44 26.97 15.65
N LYS A 150 -14.25 25.93 15.78
CA LYS A 150 -14.57 25.24 17.04
C LYS A 150 -14.61 23.75 16.73
N ILE A 151 -14.16 22.93 17.66
CA ILE A 151 -14.35 21.48 17.55
C ILE A 151 -15.85 21.22 17.67
N PRO A 152 -16.52 20.65 16.65
CA PRO A 152 -17.97 20.43 16.70
C PRO A 152 -18.36 19.47 17.82
N GLU A 153 -19.42 19.79 18.57
CA GLU A 153 -19.99 18.89 19.57
C GLU A 153 -20.62 17.65 18.91
N GLY A 154 -20.51 16.49 19.56
CA GLY A 154 -21.10 15.22 19.09
C GLY A 154 -20.30 14.49 17.99
N VAL A 155 -19.35 15.16 17.36
CA VAL A 155 -18.45 14.58 16.34
C VAL A 155 -17.23 13.98 17.04
N LYS A 156 -16.90 12.72 16.74
CA LYS A 156 -15.79 12.00 17.38
C LYS A 156 -14.51 12.08 16.55
N GLU A 157 -13.38 12.32 17.20
CA GLU A 157 -12.10 12.26 16.53
C GLU A 157 -11.84 10.83 16.04
N TYR A 158 -11.57 10.67 14.74
CA TYR A 158 -11.20 9.40 14.15
C TYR A 158 -9.91 8.90 14.80
N ARG A 159 -9.96 7.66 15.30
CA ARG A 159 -8.79 6.93 15.79
C ARG A 159 -8.59 5.71 14.93
N ILE A 160 -7.36 5.50 14.48
CA ILE A 160 -7.03 4.28 13.75
C ILE A 160 -7.20 3.03 14.64
N TYR A 161 -7.17 3.21 15.96
CA TYR A 161 -7.40 2.12 16.90
C TYR A 161 -8.14 2.60 18.14
N ASN A 162 -9.33 2.04 18.36
CA ASN A 162 -10.11 2.24 19.57
C ASN A 162 -10.87 0.94 19.92
N PRO A 163 -10.22 -0.01 20.61
CA PRO A 163 -10.83 -1.29 20.89
C PRO A 163 -11.92 -1.11 21.96
N GLN A 164 -13.14 -1.59 21.69
CA GLN A 164 -14.23 -1.51 22.66
C GLN A 164 -13.98 -2.44 23.88
N ASN A 165 -13.67 -3.72 23.63
CA ASN A 165 -13.35 -4.70 24.68
C ASN A 165 -12.14 -5.56 24.26
N ARG A 166 -10.96 -5.12 24.66
CA ARG A 166 -9.69 -5.71 24.22
C ARG A 166 -9.54 -7.20 24.58
N SER A 167 -9.97 -7.60 25.77
CA SER A 167 -9.84 -9.00 26.22
C SER A 167 -10.73 -9.94 25.40
N LYS A 168 -11.97 -9.53 25.16
CA LYS A 168 -12.93 -10.30 24.34
C LYS A 168 -12.47 -10.40 22.88
N GLU A 169 -11.96 -9.30 22.35
CA GLU A 169 -11.44 -9.26 20.98
C GLU A 169 -10.19 -10.14 20.79
N LEU A 170 -9.29 -10.16 21.78
CA LEU A 170 -8.13 -11.06 21.80
C LEU A 170 -8.56 -12.53 21.89
N GLU A 171 -9.56 -12.83 22.72
CA GLU A 171 -10.15 -14.17 22.81
C GLU A 171 -10.68 -14.62 21.45
N TYR A 172 -11.45 -13.79 20.75
CA TYR A 172 -11.96 -14.10 19.41
C TYR A 172 -10.84 -14.26 18.37
N LEU A 173 -9.78 -13.46 18.46
CA LEU A 173 -8.62 -13.57 17.58
C LEU A 173 -7.96 -14.95 17.71
N ILE A 174 -7.74 -15.42 18.94
CA ILE A 174 -7.16 -16.75 19.22
C ILE A 174 -8.13 -17.85 18.81
N ARG A 175 -9.41 -17.78 19.21
CA ARG A 175 -10.44 -18.77 18.86
C ARG A 175 -10.59 -18.93 17.35
N GLY A 176 -10.46 -17.84 16.59
CA GLY A 176 -10.44 -17.85 15.12
C GLY A 176 -9.39 -18.79 14.51
N THR A 177 -8.34 -19.12 15.24
CA THR A 177 -7.26 -20.03 14.79
C THR A 177 -7.41 -21.48 15.25
N VAL A 178 -8.21 -21.75 16.28
CA VAL A 178 -8.36 -23.09 16.89
C VAL A 178 -9.73 -23.72 16.64
N GLU A 179 -10.79 -22.91 16.51
CA GLU A 179 -12.17 -23.37 16.29
C GLU A 179 -12.49 -23.51 14.79
N LEU A 180 -11.71 -24.34 14.09
CA LEU A 180 -11.85 -24.57 12.64
C LEU A 180 -12.52 -25.92 12.29
N LYS A 181 -12.78 -26.76 13.29
CA LYS A 181 -13.37 -28.09 13.11
C LYS A 181 -14.81 -27.98 12.60
N GLY A 182 -15.18 -28.81 11.62
CA GLY A 182 -16.51 -28.82 11.02
C GLY A 182 -16.75 -27.73 9.98
N ARG A 183 -15.70 -26.97 9.60
CA ARG A 183 -15.78 -25.85 8.66
C ARG A 183 -14.80 -26.03 7.50
N SER A 184 -15.11 -25.41 6.37
CA SER A 184 -14.28 -25.37 5.17
C SER A 184 -14.09 -23.93 4.73
N PHE A 185 -12.84 -23.49 4.57
CA PHE A 185 -12.50 -22.14 4.17
C PHE A 185 -11.53 -22.14 3.00
N CYS A 186 -11.57 -21.08 2.22
CA CYS A 186 -10.57 -20.79 1.21
C CYS A 186 -9.99 -19.39 1.44
N GLY A 187 -8.67 -19.28 1.37
CA GLY A 187 -7.97 -18.01 1.42
C GLY A 187 -7.17 -17.81 0.15
N ILE A 188 -7.19 -16.59 -0.38
CA ILE A 188 -6.52 -16.19 -1.61
C ILE A 188 -5.71 -14.94 -1.33
N ASP A 189 -4.45 -14.93 -1.76
CA ASP A 189 -3.55 -13.79 -1.71
C ASP A 189 -3.12 -13.45 -3.14
N ILE A 190 -3.59 -12.31 -3.65
CA ILE A 190 -3.32 -11.86 -5.02
C ILE A 190 -2.08 -10.96 -4.99
N GLY A 191 -0.95 -11.52 -5.40
CA GLY A 191 0.30 -10.78 -5.57
C GLY A 191 0.45 -10.15 -6.96
N GLY A 192 1.57 -9.45 -7.18
CA GLY A 192 1.86 -8.80 -8.47
C GLY A 192 2.07 -9.78 -9.63
N ASN A 193 2.76 -10.89 -9.39
CA ASN A 193 3.14 -11.85 -10.44
C ASN A 193 2.60 -13.27 -10.21
N SER A 194 1.90 -13.50 -9.10
CA SER A 194 1.24 -14.77 -8.82
C SER A 194 0.08 -14.58 -7.86
N ILE A 195 -0.88 -15.51 -7.92
CA ILE A 195 -1.97 -15.67 -6.96
C ILE A 195 -1.69 -16.93 -6.15
N LYS A 196 -1.81 -16.84 -4.82
CA LYS A 196 -1.63 -17.95 -3.89
C LYS A 196 -2.97 -18.28 -3.27
N ALA A 197 -3.44 -19.51 -3.42
CA ALA A 197 -4.70 -19.97 -2.88
C ALA A 197 -4.49 -21.16 -1.94
N ALA A 198 -5.24 -21.20 -0.85
CA ALA A 198 -5.22 -22.24 0.15
C ALA A 198 -6.64 -22.69 0.47
N ALA A 199 -6.84 -23.99 0.63
CA ALA A 199 -8.08 -24.56 1.12
C ALA A 199 -7.84 -25.26 2.46
N VAL A 200 -8.64 -24.89 3.45
CA VAL A 200 -8.56 -25.41 4.81
C VAL A 200 -9.88 -26.08 5.16
N VAL A 201 -9.83 -27.36 5.55
CA VAL A 201 -11.01 -28.16 5.89
C VAL A 201 -10.79 -28.79 7.25
N ASN A 202 -11.75 -28.62 8.16
CA ASN A 202 -11.69 -29.18 9.52
C ASN A 202 -10.41 -28.81 10.31
N GLY A 203 -9.81 -27.64 10.03
CA GLY A 203 -8.55 -27.22 10.68
C GLY A 203 -7.28 -27.83 10.07
N GLU A 204 -7.37 -28.43 8.88
CA GLU A 204 -6.25 -28.96 8.11
C GLU A 204 -6.10 -28.24 6.78
N ILE A 205 -4.86 -28.00 6.36
CA ILE A 205 -4.54 -27.47 5.03
C ILE A 205 -4.66 -28.62 4.03
N GLU A 206 -5.75 -28.67 3.27
CA GLU A 206 -6.04 -29.75 2.32
C GLU A 206 -5.36 -29.55 0.96
N LEU A 207 -5.25 -28.29 0.52
CA LEU A 207 -4.63 -27.96 -0.77
C LEU A 207 -4.04 -26.54 -0.76
N LEU A 208 -2.87 -26.41 -1.38
CA LEU A 208 -2.24 -25.15 -1.74
C LEU A 208 -2.09 -25.10 -3.26
N LYS A 209 -2.45 -23.98 -3.87
CA LYS A 209 -2.35 -23.79 -5.32
C LYS A 209 -1.82 -22.40 -5.66
N GLY A 210 -0.73 -22.35 -6.39
CA GLY A 210 -0.18 -21.12 -6.98
C GLY A 210 -0.61 -20.97 -8.44
N TYR A 211 -0.81 -19.75 -8.90
CA TYR A 211 -1.06 -19.42 -10.29
C TYR A 211 -0.24 -18.20 -10.70
N ARG A 212 0.66 -18.35 -11.67
CA ARG A 212 1.44 -17.24 -12.20
C ARG A 212 0.60 -16.41 -13.17
N TRP A 213 0.65 -15.09 -13.04
CA TRP A 213 -0.12 -14.16 -13.89
C TRP A 213 0.65 -12.84 -14.08
N PHE A 214 0.18 -12.02 -15.03
CA PHE A 214 0.81 -10.74 -15.39
C PHE A 214 -0.30 -9.71 -15.70
N PRO A 215 -0.92 -9.12 -14.66
CA PRO A 215 -2.14 -8.33 -14.81
C PRO A 215 -1.93 -6.97 -15.48
N ASP A 216 -0.70 -6.45 -15.50
CA ASP A 216 -0.37 -5.13 -16.06
C ASP A 216 -0.83 -4.92 -17.51
N ASP A 217 -0.93 -6.01 -18.29
CA ASP A 217 -1.32 -5.99 -19.71
C ASP A 217 -2.79 -6.35 -19.95
N TYR A 218 -3.53 -6.76 -18.92
CA TYR A 218 -4.94 -7.13 -19.03
C TYR A 218 -5.79 -5.93 -19.43
N LYS A 219 -6.72 -6.17 -20.35
CA LYS A 219 -7.52 -5.12 -21.01
C LYS A 219 -8.93 -5.03 -20.45
N THR A 220 -9.37 -6.02 -19.68
CA THR A 220 -10.70 -6.11 -19.07
C THR A 220 -10.62 -6.57 -17.61
N ALA A 221 -11.67 -6.29 -16.84
CA ALA A 221 -11.80 -6.76 -15.47
C ALA A 221 -11.96 -8.28 -15.37
N ASP A 222 -12.56 -8.90 -16.39
CA ASP A 222 -12.78 -10.34 -16.42
C ASP A 222 -11.44 -11.11 -16.48
N GLU A 223 -10.42 -10.57 -17.15
CA GLU A 223 -9.05 -11.13 -17.12
C GLU A 223 -8.43 -11.10 -15.72
N ILE A 224 -8.85 -10.18 -14.84
CA ILE A 224 -8.43 -10.14 -13.42
C ILE A 224 -9.28 -11.08 -12.56
N ASN A 225 -10.60 -11.02 -12.71
CA ASN A 225 -11.54 -11.75 -11.86
C ASN A 225 -11.53 -13.26 -12.14
N ASN A 226 -11.50 -13.67 -13.41
CA ASN A 226 -11.64 -15.08 -13.79
C ASN A 226 -10.56 -16.00 -13.20
N PRO A 227 -9.27 -15.65 -13.18
CA PRO A 227 -8.26 -16.45 -12.49
C PRO A 227 -8.57 -16.68 -11.00
N VAL A 228 -9.07 -15.67 -10.29
CA VAL A 228 -9.43 -15.77 -8.88
C VAL A 228 -10.60 -16.72 -8.69
N LEU A 229 -11.67 -16.54 -9.47
CA LEU A 229 -12.87 -17.38 -9.43
C LEU A 229 -12.56 -18.83 -9.81
N LEU A 230 -11.69 -19.03 -10.81
CA LEU A 230 -11.23 -20.35 -11.22
C LEU A 230 -10.49 -21.06 -10.09
N LEU A 231 -9.64 -20.37 -9.33
CA LEU A 231 -8.95 -20.98 -8.19
C LEU A 231 -9.92 -21.40 -7.09
N ILE A 232 -10.96 -20.61 -6.78
CA ILE A 232 -12.00 -21.00 -5.83
C ILE A 232 -12.67 -22.30 -6.29
N ARG A 233 -13.12 -22.35 -7.55
CA ARG A 233 -13.75 -23.54 -8.14
C ARG A 233 -12.84 -24.75 -8.14
N PHE A 234 -11.59 -24.58 -8.57
CA PHE A 234 -10.60 -25.65 -8.63
C PHE A 234 -10.36 -26.27 -7.25
N LEU A 235 -10.13 -25.44 -6.22
CA LEU A 235 -9.92 -25.91 -4.85
C LEU A 235 -11.14 -26.67 -4.34
N SER A 236 -12.34 -26.14 -4.59
CA SER A 236 -13.62 -26.73 -4.19
C SER A 236 -13.85 -28.09 -4.86
N ALA A 237 -13.73 -28.14 -6.19
CA ALA A 237 -13.90 -29.34 -6.99
C ALA A 237 -12.87 -30.40 -6.60
N TYR A 238 -11.59 -30.03 -6.44
CA TYR A 238 -10.55 -30.97 -6.04
C TYR A 238 -10.84 -31.63 -4.68
N ILE A 239 -11.27 -30.87 -3.69
CA ILE A 239 -11.59 -31.41 -2.36
C ILE A 239 -12.75 -32.40 -2.45
N VAL A 240 -13.85 -32.02 -3.11
CA VAL A 240 -15.03 -32.90 -3.24
C VAL A 240 -14.67 -34.16 -4.03
N TYR A 241 -13.91 -34.00 -5.11
CA TYR A 241 -13.42 -35.10 -5.93
C TYR A 241 -12.55 -36.06 -5.11
N LYS A 242 -11.54 -35.55 -4.39
CA LYS A 242 -10.62 -36.33 -3.54
C LYS A 242 -11.37 -37.18 -2.49
N TYR A 243 -12.43 -36.64 -1.88
CA TYR A 243 -13.21 -37.39 -0.88
C TYR A 243 -14.22 -38.35 -1.50
N SER A 244 -14.73 -38.04 -2.70
CA SER A 244 -15.71 -38.89 -3.41
C SER A 244 -15.06 -40.06 -4.15
N TYR A 245 -13.83 -39.87 -4.64
CA TYR A 245 -13.10 -40.81 -5.49
C TYR A 245 -11.74 -41.12 -4.89
N LYS A 246 -11.71 -42.03 -3.90
CA LYS A 246 -10.48 -42.48 -3.24
C LYS A 246 -9.51 -43.17 -4.20
N ASP A 247 -10.05 -43.84 -5.22
CA ASP A 247 -9.30 -44.42 -6.34
C ASP A 247 -9.30 -43.41 -7.48
N ASP A 248 -8.35 -42.46 -7.48
CA ASP A 248 -8.31 -41.28 -8.36
C ASP A 248 -8.48 -41.59 -9.87
N PRO A 249 -9.68 -41.43 -10.48
CA PRO A 249 -9.91 -41.78 -11.89
C PRO A 249 -9.22 -40.84 -12.90
N LEU A 250 -8.77 -39.65 -12.48
CA LEU A 250 -8.09 -38.66 -13.31
C LEU A 250 -6.56 -38.75 -13.22
N SER A 251 -6.01 -39.58 -12.33
CA SER A 251 -4.56 -39.73 -12.09
C SER A 251 -3.84 -38.39 -11.91
N LEU A 252 -4.29 -37.60 -10.95
CA LEU A 252 -3.83 -36.24 -10.67
C LEU A 252 -2.49 -36.18 -9.93
N GLY A 253 -2.03 -37.31 -9.38
CA GLY A 253 -0.93 -37.41 -8.40
C GLY A 253 0.42 -36.79 -8.77
N ASN A 254 0.65 -36.42 -10.05
CA ASN A 254 1.79 -35.63 -10.50
C ASN A 254 1.44 -34.75 -11.72
N SER A 255 0.18 -34.32 -11.82
CA SER A 255 -0.29 -33.56 -12.98
C SER A 255 0.23 -32.12 -12.98
N GLU A 256 0.46 -31.59 -14.18
CA GLU A 256 0.90 -30.21 -14.42
C GLU A 256 -0.01 -29.16 -13.76
N VAL A 257 -1.27 -29.50 -13.46
CA VAL A 257 -2.25 -28.58 -12.86
C VAL A 257 -1.81 -28.04 -11.49
N PHE A 258 -1.01 -28.81 -10.73
CA PHE A 258 -0.51 -28.37 -9.42
C PHE A 258 0.72 -27.48 -9.51
N GLU A 259 1.39 -27.43 -10.65
CA GLU A 259 2.52 -26.53 -10.85
C GLU A 259 2.07 -25.07 -10.84
N GLU A 260 2.92 -24.16 -10.35
CA GLU A 260 2.58 -22.73 -10.28
C GLU A 260 2.45 -22.08 -11.66
N ASN A 261 3.18 -22.61 -12.64
CA ASN A 261 3.17 -22.24 -14.06
C ASN A 261 2.08 -22.93 -14.88
N ALA A 262 1.18 -23.71 -14.25
CA ALA A 262 0.03 -24.29 -14.96
C ALA A 262 -0.79 -23.19 -15.65
N SER A 263 -1.05 -23.37 -16.94
CA SER A 263 -1.82 -22.38 -17.72
C SER A 263 -3.26 -22.28 -17.23
N TYR A 264 -3.91 -21.13 -17.47
CA TYR A 264 -5.34 -20.94 -17.19
C TYR A 264 -6.19 -22.07 -17.78
N LYS A 265 -5.95 -22.42 -19.06
CA LYS A 265 -6.67 -23.48 -19.77
C LYS A 265 -6.48 -24.86 -19.14
N CYS A 266 -5.27 -25.14 -18.63
CA CYS A 266 -4.99 -26.38 -17.92
C CYS A 266 -5.84 -26.48 -16.65
N ILE A 267 -5.77 -25.46 -15.78
CA ILE A 267 -6.57 -25.43 -14.53
C ILE A 267 -8.06 -25.49 -14.82
N GLU A 268 -8.53 -24.74 -15.83
CA GLU A 268 -9.93 -24.75 -16.25
C GLU A 268 -10.40 -26.12 -16.72
N LYS A 269 -9.60 -26.82 -17.54
CA LYS A 269 -9.90 -28.17 -18.02
C LYS A 269 -10.06 -29.14 -16.85
N TYR A 270 -9.05 -29.24 -15.98
CA TYR A 270 -9.12 -30.15 -14.82
C TYR A 270 -10.25 -29.81 -13.86
N THR A 271 -10.55 -28.51 -13.68
CA THR A 271 -11.70 -28.08 -12.87
C THR A 271 -13.00 -28.62 -13.46
N LYS A 272 -13.22 -28.44 -14.77
CA LYS A 272 -14.41 -28.94 -15.47
C LYS A 272 -14.50 -30.46 -15.46
N ASP A 273 -13.38 -31.16 -15.65
CA ASP A 273 -13.32 -32.62 -15.63
C ASP A 273 -13.69 -33.17 -14.24
N MET A 274 -13.19 -32.55 -13.15
CA MET A 274 -13.59 -32.90 -11.79
C MET A 274 -15.08 -32.57 -11.52
N GLU A 275 -15.53 -31.37 -11.88
CA GLU A 275 -16.94 -30.95 -11.73
C GLU A 275 -17.91 -31.87 -12.48
N ALA A 276 -17.53 -32.39 -13.65
CA ALA A 276 -18.35 -33.30 -14.44
C ALA A 276 -18.47 -34.71 -13.83
N LEU A 277 -17.45 -35.15 -13.07
CA LEU A 277 -17.49 -36.43 -12.36
C LEU A 277 -18.26 -36.33 -11.04
N ILE A 278 -18.26 -35.17 -10.38
CA ILE A 278 -18.91 -34.97 -9.10
C ILE A 278 -20.44 -34.93 -9.26
N ASN A 279 -21.14 -35.86 -8.61
CA ASN A 279 -22.61 -35.91 -8.59
C ASN A 279 -23.25 -35.10 -7.44
N SER A 280 -22.47 -34.29 -6.74
CA SER A 280 -22.89 -33.49 -5.58
C SER A 280 -22.58 -32.01 -5.77
N ASP A 281 -23.10 -31.17 -4.87
CA ASP A 281 -22.77 -29.75 -4.90
C ASP A 281 -21.28 -29.53 -4.60
N THR A 282 -20.59 -28.83 -5.48
CA THR A 282 -19.17 -28.51 -5.31
C THR A 282 -18.95 -27.33 -4.37
N ARG A 283 -19.99 -26.59 -3.99
CA ARG A 283 -19.93 -25.40 -3.12
C ARG A 283 -19.73 -25.79 -1.65
N ILE A 284 -18.50 -26.12 -1.27
CA ILE A 284 -18.20 -26.64 0.09
C ILE A 284 -17.76 -25.57 1.08
N PHE A 285 -17.25 -24.43 0.61
CA PHE A 285 -16.68 -23.43 1.51
C PHE A 285 -17.77 -22.69 2.31
N ASP A 286 -17.61 -22.69 3.62
CA ASP A 286 -18.35 -21.82 4.56
C ASP A 286 -17.88 -20.37 4.42
N GLY A 287 -16.64 -20.14 3.99
CA GLY A 287 -16.22 -18.80 3.62
C GLY A 287 -14.94 -18.71 2.80
N VAL A 288 -14.82 -17.59 2.10
CA VAL A 288 -13.66 -17.25 1.26
C VAL A 288 -13.12 -15.90 1.69
N VAL A 289 -11.79 -15.77 1.77
CA VAL A 289 -11.11 -14.47 1.90
C VAL A 289 -10.20 -14.25 0.72
N ILE A 290 -10.24 -13.05 0.14
CA ILE A 290 -9.44 -12.63 -1.00
C ILE A 290 -8.66 -11.37 -0.62
N GLY A 291 -7.35 -11.49 -0.53
CA GLY A 291 -6.40 -10.38 -0.46
C GLY A 291 -6.22 -9.77 -1.83
N PHE A 292 -6.63 -8.52 -1.97
CA PHE A 292 -6.57 -7.77 -3.23
C PHE A 292 -5.53 -6.64 -3.10
N PRO A 293 -4.61 -6.48 -4.07
CA PRO A 293 -3.46 -5.59 -3.95
C PRO A 293 -3.78 -4.17 -4.42
N ASP A 294 -4.79 -3.57 -3.79
CA ASP A 294 -5.29 -2.20 -3.99
C ASP A 294 -6.10 -1.75 -2.76
N ILE A 295 -6.66 -0.52 -2.79
CA ILE A 295 -7.54 -0.02 -1.74
C ILE A 295 -8.83 -0.86 -1.73
N VAL A 296 -9.12 -1.46 -0.58
CA VAL A 296 -10.35 -2.20 -0.31
C VAL A 296 -11.03 -1.61 0.91
N ILE A 297 -12.29 -1.19 0.75
CA ILE A 297 -13.10 -0.59 1.81
C ILE A 297 -14.41 -1.36 1.88
N ARG A 298 -14.81 -1.78 3.08
CA ARG A 298 -16.09 -2.50 3.30
C ARG A 298 -16.36 -3.60 2.29
N ASN A 299 -15.41 -4.51 2.13
CA ASN A 299 -15.53 -5.68 1.25
C ASN A 299 -15.53 -5.38 -0.26
N LYS A 300 -15.21 -4.15 -0.67
CA LYS A 300 -15.24 -3.70 -2.07
C LYS A 300 -13.90 -3.11 -2.48
N VAL A 301 -13.42 -3.50 -3.67
CA VAL A 301 -12.26 -2.83 -4.29
C VAL A 301 -12.69 -1.41 -4.65
N ALA A 302 -11.99 -0.42 -4.13
CA ALA A 302 -12.33 1.00 -4.25
C ALA A 302 -11.19 1.86 -4.81
N GLY A 303 -9.98 1.32 -4.87
CA GLY A 303 -8.80 1.97 -5.44
C GLY A 303 -8.82 1.96 -6.96
N GLY A 304 -7.69 1.62 -7.61
CA GLY A 304 -7.64 1.51 -9.08
C GLY A 304 -6.58 2.35 -9.78
N GLU A 305 -5.72 3.02 -9.03
CA GLU A 305 -4.55 3.73 -9.57
C GLU A 305 -3.29 2.85 -9.58
N THR A 306 -3.42 1.55 -9.28
CA THR A 306 -2.30 0.62 -9.22
C THR A 306 -1.78 0.22 -10.62
N PRO A 307 -0.50 -0.19 -10.73
CA PRO A 307 0.06 -0.68 -11.99
C PRO A 307 -0.72 -1.85 -12.60
N LYS A 308 -1.32 -2.69 -11.75
CA LYS A 308 -2.05 -3.92 -12.15
C LYS A 308 -3.33 -3.64 -12.94
N GLN A 309 -3.84 -2.41 -12.89
CA GLN A 309 -5.00 -1.97 -13.66
C GLN A 309 -4.60 -1.06 -14.84
N ARG A 310 -3.31 -0.89 -15.10
CA ARG A 310 -2.79 0.00 -16.16
C ARG A 310 -3.31 -0.42 -17.53
N GLY A 311 -3.32 -1.72 -17.84
CA GLY A 311 -3.83 -2.23 -19.12
C GLY A 311 -5.29 -1.86 -19.37
N ILE A 312 -6.14 -1.94 -18.34
CA ILE A 312 -7.57 -1.55 -18.38
C ILE A 312 -7.70 -0.03 -18.49
N ARG A 313 -6.98 0.75 -17.65
CA ARG A 313 -7.02 2.22 -17.67
C ARG A 313 -6.57 2.82 -19.00
N ASN A 314 -5.58 2.19 -19.64
CA ASN A 314 -5.04 2.64 -20.92
C ASN A 314 -5.81 2.10 -22.12
N ASN A 315 -6.82 1.26 -21.92
CA ASN A 315 -7.64 0.73 -22.99
C ASN A 315 -8.73 1.74 -23.38
N SER A 316 -8.53 2.44 -24.50
CA SER A 316 -9.48 3.43 -25.01
C SER A 316 -10.77 2.84 -25.57
N GLU A 317 -10.86 1.52 -25.73
CA GLU A 317 -12.03 0.83 -26.31
C GLU A 317 -13.12 0.50 -25.27
N ILE A 318 -12.85 0.69 -23.98
CA ILE A 318 -13.76 0.34 -22.88
C ILE A 318 -14.06 1.53 -21.97
N ASP A 319 -15.15 1.44 -21.22
CA ASP A 319 -15.39 2.33 -20.07
C ASP A 319 -14.70 1.73 -18.84
N TYR A 320 -13.60 2.35 -18.41
CA TYR A 320 -12.83 1.91 -17.25
C TYR A 320 -13.70 1.77 -15.99
N ASP A 321 -14.70 2.63 -15.76
CA ASP A 321 -15.51 2.53 -14.55
C ASP A 321 -16.54 1.39 -14.61
N GLN A 322 -17.03 1.05 -15.80
CA GLN A 322 -17.86 -0.15 -15.96
C GLN A 322 -17.05 -1.42 -15.70
N GLU A 323 -15.83 -1.50 -16.22
CA GLU A 323 -14.93 -2.61 -15.91
C GLU A 323 -14.52 -2.62 -14.44
N PHE A 324 -14.23 -1.45 -13.85
CA PHE A 324 -13.90 -1.34 -12.44
C PHE A 324 -15.04 -1.82 -11.54
N LEU A 325 -16.31 -1.54 -11.88
CA LEU A 325 -17.46 -2.05 -11.13
C LEU A 325 -17.50 -3.58 -11.10
N LYS A 326 -17.13 -4.26 -12.19
CA LYS A 326 -16.99 -5.72 -12.19
C LYS A 326 -15.92 -6.19 -11.20
N MET A 327 -14.78 -5.50 -11.12
CA MET A 327 -13.73 -5.80 -10.14
C MET A 327 -14.19 -5.53 -8.71
N SER A 328 -14.90 -4.42 -8.48
CA SER A 328 -15.44 -4.04 -7.18
C SER A 328 -16.45 -5.05 -6.65
N HIS A 329 -17.16 -5.75 -7.55
CA HIS A 329 -18.13 -6.81 -7.24
C HIS A 329 -17.55 -8.23 -7.22
N LEU A 330 -16.23 -8.39 -7.08
CA LEU A 330 -15.58 -9.70 -6.96
C LEU A 330 -16.16 -10.55 -5.81
N ASP A 331 -16.62 -9.92 -4.73
CA ASP A 331 -17.32 -10.60 -3.63
C ASP A 331 -18.61 -11.30 -4.09
N ILE A 332 -19.42 -10.64 -4.93
CA ILE A 332 -20.66 -11.18 -5.48
C ILE A 332 -20.36 -12.31 -6.46
N LEU A 333 -19.33 -12.15 -7.30
CA LEU A 333 -18.91 -13.18 -8.24
C LEU A 333 -18.41 -14.44 -7.50
N ALA A 334 -17.55 -14.27 -6.49
CA ALA A 334 -17.04 -15.37 -5.68
C ALA A 334 -18.14 -16.06 -4.86
N LYS A 335 -19.18 -15.32 -4.44
CA LYS A 335 -20.30 -15.85 -3.66
C LYS A 335 -21.06 -16.97 -4.39
N GLN A 336 -21.04 -16.99 -5.72
CA GLN A 336 -21.68 -18.03 -6.55
C GLN A 336 -21.04 -19.41 -6.39
N TYR A 337 -19.77 -19.47 -5.97
CA TYR A 337 -18.98 -20.69 -5.89
C TYR A 337 -18.80 -21.23 -4.46
N ILE A 338 -19.54 -20.69 -3.49
CA ILE A 338 -19.49 -21.11 -2.08
C ILE A 338 -20.88 -21.48 -1.56
N LYS A 339 -20.96 -22.01 -0.34
CA LYS A 339 -22.25 -22.36 0.29
C LYS A 339 -23.22 -21.18 0.28
N GLU A 340 -24.52 -21.48 0.21
CA GLU A 340 -25.59 -20.48 0.21
C GLU A 340 -25.49 -19.50 1.39
N ASN A 341 -25.21 -20.02 2.60
CA ASN A 341 -25.00 -19.22 3.81
C ASN A 341 -23.53 -18.84 4.07
N GLY A 342 -22.62 -19.15 3.13
CA GLY A 342 -21.21 -18.86 3.28
C GLY A 342 -20.89 -17.37 3.22
N LYS A 343 -19.67 -16.97 3.59
CA LYS A 343 -19.27 -15.55 3.61
C LYS A 343 -18.08 -15.29 2.69
N VAL A 344 -18.10 -14.20 1.94
CA VAL A 344 -16.95 -13.75 1.14
C VAL A 344 -16.40 -12.46 1.72
N ARG A 345 -15.09 -12.44 1.96
CA ARG A 345 -14.35 -11.24 2.35
C ARG A 345 -13.29 -10.86 1.33
N ILE A 346 -13.34 -9.62 0.86
CA ILE A 346 -12.28 -8.97 0.10
C ILE A 346 -11.62 -8.00 1.05
N LEU A 347 -10.29 -8.06 1.13
CA LEU A 347 -9.48 -7.18 1.97
C LEU A 347 -8.25 -6.74 1.20
N ASN A 348 -7.64 -5.63 1.60
CA ASN A 348 -6.31 -5.30 1.13
C ASN A 348 -5.32 -6.42 1.56
N ASP A 349 -4.40 -6.79 0.68
CA ASP A 349 -3.38 -7.82 0.92
C ASP A 349 -2.48 -7.48 2.12
N GLY A 350 -2.04 -6.22 2.24
CA GLY A 350 -1.32 -5.70 3.40
C GLY A 350 -2.10 -5.75 4.71
N ASN A 351 -3.42 -5.57 4.65
CA ASN A 351 -4.31 -5.77 5.80
C ASN A 351 -4.40 -7.23 6.23
N ILE A 352 -4.46 -8.19 5.28
CA ILE A 352 -4.40 -9.62 5.60
C ILE A 352 -3.06 -9.94 6.26
N ALA A 353 -1.94 -9.53 5.67
CA ALA A 353 -0.62 -9.77 6.23
C ALA A 353 -0.50 -9.20 7.65
N SER A 354 -0.99 -7.99 7.89
CA SER A 354 -0.97 -7.35 9.22
C SER A 354 -1.89 -8.02 10.23
N TYR A 355 -3.04 -8.55 9.78
CA TYR A 355 -3.91 -9.36 10.62
C TYR A 355 -3.23 -10.67 11.01
N VAL A 356 -2.58 -11.35 10.07
CA VAL A 356 -1.82 -12.57 10.36
C VAL A 356 -0.72 -12.29 11.38
N VAL A 357 0.03 -11.21 11.24
CA VAL A 357 1.02 -10.82 12.26
C VAL A 357 0.35 -10.53 13.61
N SER A 358 -0.80 -9.86 13.62
CA SER A 358 -1.58 -9.62 14.86
C SER A 358 -1.95 -10.94 15.55
N VAL A 359 -2.35 -11.96 14.78
CA VAL A 359 -2.62 -13.31 15.26
C VAL A 359 -1.36 -13.95 15.83
N GLU A 360 -0.24 -13.94 15.11
CA GLU A 360 1.00 -14.56 15.58
C GLU A 360 1.48 -13.93 16.90
N HIS A 361 1.37 -12.61 17.04
CA HIS A 361 1.68 -11.91 18.28
C HIS A 361 0.71 -12.21 19.42
N ALA A 362 -0.55 -12.54 19.14
CA ALA A 362 -1.49 -12.98 20.18
C ALA A 362 -1.08 -14.30 20.85
N PHE A 363 -0.23 -15.09 20.19
CA PHE A 363 0.38 -16.31 20.73
C PHE A 363 1.74 -16.10 21.39
N LEU A 364 2.29 -14.88 21.35
CA LEU A 364 3.53 -14.54 22.04
C LEU A 364 3.17 -13.93 23.39
N ASP A 365 3.84 -14.39 24.46
CA ASP A 365 3.75 -13.76 25.79
C ASP A 365 4.51 -12.41 25.85
N GLU A 366 4.93 -11.87 24.71
CA GLU A 366 5.68 -10.62 24.59
C GLU A 366 4.77 -9.45 24.19
N ASN A 367 4.82 -8.37 24.98
CA ASN A 367 4.10 -7.11 24.74
C ASN A 367 4.76 -6.24 23.65
N SER A 368 5.13 -6.81 22.49
CA SER A 368 5.79 -6.07 21.41
C SER A 368 4.85 -5.15 20.63
N ILE A 369 3.54 -5.45 20.57
CA ILE A 369 2.54 -4.54 20.02
C ILE A 369 2.11 -3.54 21.10
N GLY A 370 2.23 -2.24 20.83
CA GLY A 370 1.82 -1.17 21.74
C GLY A 370 0.31 -1.13 22.03
N ASN A 371 -0.10 -0.28 22.98
CA ASN A 371 -1.53 -0.10 23.30
C ASN A 371 -2.36 0.41 22.14
N SER A 372 -1.77 1.17 21.23
CA SER A 372 -2.42 1.73 20.05
C SER A 372 -2.20 0.92 18.77
N GLY A 373 -1.69 -0.31 18.87
CA GLY A 373 -1.23 -1.08 17.71
C GLY A 373 0.14 -0.63 17.20
N MET A 374 0.47 -0.99 15.96
CA MET A 374 1.75 -0.70 15.30
C MET A 374 1.55 -0.70 13.78
N PHE A 375 2.30 0.12 13.04
CA PHE A 375 2.36 0.01 11.58
C PHE A 375 3.42 -1.00 11.14
N ALA A 376 3.08 -1.76 10.10
CA ALA A 376 4.00 -2.61 9.36
C ALA A 376 4.22 -2.05 7.96
N HIS A 377 5.44 -2.19 7.45
CA HIS A 377 5.80 -1.79 6.11
C HIS A 377 6.47 -2.93 5.35
N THR A 378 6.09 -3.12 4.10
CA THR A 378 6.72 -4.07 3.18
C THR A 378 7.46 -3.30 2.12
N ILE A 379 8.78 -3.42 2.07
CA ILE A 379 9.64 -2.68 1.13
C ILE A 379 9.98 -3.59 -0.06
N GLY A 380 9.24 -3.40 -1.15
CA GLY A 380 9.39 -4.14 -2.41
C GLY A 380 9.44 -3.18 -3.61
N THR A 381 8.68 -3.48 -4.66
CA THR A 381 8.49 -2.58 -5.82
C THR A 381 8.09 -1.18 -5.36
N ASP A 382 7.10 -1.12 -4.48
CA ASP A 382 6.68 0.05 -3.70
C ASP A 382 6.76 -0.29 -2.20
N ILE A 383 6.56 0.71 -1.34
CA ILE A 383 6.36 0.50 0.10
C ILE A 383 4.88 0.25 0.39
N GLY A 384 4.55 -0.96 0.85
CA GLY A 384 3.25 -1.28 1.41
C GLY A 384 3.14 -0.81 2.87
N THR A 385 1.92 -0.52 3.33
CA THR A 385 1.65 -0.19 4.74
C THR A 385 0.43 -0.96 5.22
N GLY A 386 0.53 -1.50 6.43
CA GLY A 386 -0.59 -2.13 7.10
C GLY A 386 -0.59 -1.83 8.59
N PHE A 387 -1.72 -2.10 9.24
CA PHE A 387 -1.91 -1.83 10.66
C PHE A 387 -2.05 -3.13 11.45
N ILE A 388 -1.16 -3.34 12.41
CA ILE A 388 -1.15 -4.45 13.35
C ILE A 388 -1.76 -3.97 14.65
N SER A 389 -2.67 -4.76 15.23
CA SER A 389 -3.27 -4.44 16.52
C SER A 389 -3.40 -5.67 17.41
N ARG A 390 -3.58 -5.47 18.72
CA ARG A 390 -3.76 -6.59 19.65
C ARG A 390 -5.09 -7.33 19.49
N THR A 391 -6.00 -6.82 18.67
CA THR A 391 -7.36 -7.34 18.49
C THR A 391 -7.64 -7.74 17.04
N GLY A 392 -6.63 -7.69 16.16
CA GLY A 392 -6.80 -7.95 14.73
C GLY A 392 -7.77 -6.97 14.05
N THR A 393 -7.81 -5.71 14.48
CA THR A 393 -8.59 -4.66 13.83
C THR A 393 -8.06 -4.40 12.42
N ILE A 394 -8.95 -4.51 11.44
CA ILE A 394 -8.70 -4.19 10.04
C ILE A 394 -9.23 -2.78 9.77
N GLN A 395 -8.45 -1.97 9.04
CA GLN A 395 -8.78 -0.58 8.77
C GLN A 395 -9.56 -0.41 7.47
N ASP A 396 -10.60 0.43 7.52
CA ASP A 396 -11.38 0.90 6.37
C ASP A 396 -10.93 2.32 5.96
N ILE A 397 -9.63 2.53 5.79
CA ILE A 397 -9.03 3.76 5.25
C ILE A 397 -7.98 3.41 4.18
N PRO A 398 -7.64 4.32 3.24
CA PRO A 398 -6.68 4.03 2.17
C PRO A 398 -5.27 3.72 2.66
N LEU A 399 -4.71 4.53 3.58
CA LEU A 399 -3.37 4.36 4.18
C LEU A 399 -2.23 4.15 3.15
N GLU A 400 -2.21 4.92 2.06
CA GLU A 400 -1.27 4.72 0.95
C GLU A 400 0.09 5.42 1.17
N CYS A 401 0.90 4.89 2.09
CA CYS A 401 2.14 5.53 2.54
C CYS A 401 3.16 5.82 1.43
N TYR A 402 3.20 5.03 0.34
CA TYR A 402 4.16 5.26 -0.76
C TYR A 402 3.93 6.60 -1.47
N GLN A 403 2.72 7.18 -1.34
CA GLN A 403 2.33 8.46 -1.93
C GLN A 403 2.65 9.65 -1.01
N TYR A 404 3.12 9.43 0.22
CA TYR A 404 3.43 10.53 1.14
C TYR A 404 4.52 11.41 0.56
N VAL A 405 4.28 12.71 0.47
CA VAL A 405 5.31 13.68 0.11
C VAL A 405 6.14 13.96 1.35
N ILE A 406 7.43 13.63 1.28
CA ILE A 406 8.41 13.89 2.35
C ILE A 406 9.44 14.95 1.94
N ASP A 407 9.68 15.13 0.65
CA ASP A 407 10.63 16.09 0.07
C ASP A 407 9.89 17.20 -0.70
N LEU A 408 10.08 18.45 -0.29
CA LEU A 408 9.54 19.65 -0.94
C LEU A 408 10.53 20.32 -1.91
N GLY A 409 11.81 19.95 -1.81
CA GLY A 409 12.94 20.50 -2.57
C GLY A 409 13.29 19.63 -3.77
N SER A 410 14.59 19.35 -3.95
CA SER A 410 15.14 18.56 -5.07
C SER A 410 14.59 18.99 -6.44
N LEU A 411 14.45 20.31 -6.65
CA LEU A 411 13.71 20.86 -7.78
C LEU A 411 14.29 20.44 -9.13
N ASN A 412 15.61 20.28 -9.25
CA ASN A 412 16.24 19.79 -10.47
C ASN A 412 15.82 18.36 -10.80
N GLU A 413 15.78 17.47 -9.80
CA GLU A 413 15.34 16.09 -9.97
C GLU A 413 13.84 16.00 -10.25
N SER A 414 13.06 16.99 -9.83
CA SER A 414 11.63 17.08 -10.11
C SER A 414 11.30 17.45 -11.57
N ARG A 415 12.28 17.93 -12.35
CA ARG A 415 12.07 18.31 -13.76
C ARG A 415 12.05 17.11 -14.71
N TYR A 416 12.72 16.02 -14.33
CA TYR A 416 12.73 14.81 -15.12
C TYR A 416 11.33 14.18 -15.20
N VAL A 417 11.05 13.48 -16.31
CA VAL A 417 9.85 12.63 -16.42
C VAL A 417 9.85 11.54 -15.34
N PRO A 418 8.68 11.05 -14.87
CA PRO A 418 8.60 10.08 -13.78
C PRO A 418 9.45 8.81 -13.98
N GLU A 419 9.55 8.34 -15.23
CA GLU A 419 10.27 7.14 -15.65
C GLU A 419 11.79 7.30 -15.61
N ASP A 420 12.30 8.53 -15.56
CA ASP A 420 13.73 8.78 -15.47
C ASP A 420 14.27 8.28 -14.12
N ALA A 421 15.38 7.55 -14.16
CA ALA A 421 16.06 6.99 -13.02
C ALA A 421 16.51 8.04 -12.00
N ARG A 422 16.66 9.31 -12.41
CA ARG A 422 17.03 10.45 -11.56
C ARG A 422 15.81 11.17 -10.98
N SER A 423 14.61 10.88 -11.47
CA SER A 423 13.40 11.63 -11.10
C SER A 423 12.92 11.32 -9.69
N ILE A 424 12.47 12.37 -9.00
CA ILE A 424 11.73 12.25 -7.73
C ILE A 424 10.20 12.27 -7.92
N ARG A 425 9.71 12.26 -9.16
CA ARG A 425 8.27 12.21 -9.45
C ARG A 425 7.76 10.77 -9.40
N ASN A 426 6.74 10.54 -8.58
CA ASN A 426 6.07 9.25 -8.45
C ASN A 426 5.69 8.66 -9.83
N LEU A 427 5.94 7.37 -10.05
CA LEU A 427 5.67 6.71 -11.33
C LEU A 427 4.17 6.66 -11.67
N ASN A 428 3.31 6.61 -10.66
CA ASN A 428 1.86 6.45 -10.85
C ASN A 428 1.16 7.82 -10.94
N THR A 429 1.58 8.78 -10.11
CA THR A 429 0.88 10.08 -9.97
C THR A 429 1.69 11.26 -10.48
N SER A 430 2.97 11.08 -10.82
CA SER A 430 3.88 12.18 -11.19
C SER A 430 4.11 13.25 -10.11
N ILE A 431 3.64 13.03 -8.88
CA ILE A 431 3.85 13.94 -7.75
C ILE A 431 5.29 13.82 -7.27
N SER A 432 5.97 14.96 -7.12
CA SER A 432 7.37 15.04 -6.71
C SER A 432 7.52 14.78 -5.21
N GLY A 433 8.62 14.12 -4.84
CA GLY A 433 9.06 14.01 -3.45
C GLY A 433 8.33 12.95 -2.63
N SER A 434 7.62 12.04 -3.31
CA SER A 434 6.88 10.94 -2.65
C SER A 434 7.80 9.84 -2.11
N VAL A 435 7.44 9.19 -0.99
CA VAL A 435 8.20 8.09 -0.36
C VAL A 435 8.55 6.97 -1.34
N GLN A 436 7.73 6.67 -2.35
CA GLN A 436 8.05 5.71 -3.41
C GLN A 436 9.45 5.95 -3.99
N LYS A 437 9.82 7.20 -4.22
CA LYS A 437 11.12 7.57 -4.75
C LYS A 437 12.18 7.64 -3.66
N TYR A 438 12.05 6.99 -2.51
CA TYR A 438 13.09 6.98 -1.48
C TYR A 438 13.17 5.62 -0.78
N VAL A 439 12.04 5.08 -0.35
CA VAL A 439 11.95 3.83 0.42
C VAL A 439 11.22 2.78 -0.41
N SER A 440 11.85 2.30 -1.49
CA SER A 440 11.32 1.24 -2.36
C SER A 440 12.45 0.70 -3.26
N GLN A 441 12.13 -0.26 -4.15
CA GLN A 441 13.02 -0.68 -5.23
C GLN A 441 13.45 0.49 -6.11
N VAL A 442 12.51 1.34 -6.51
CA VAL A 442 12.81 2.52 -7.35
C VAL A 442 13.62 3.55 -6.56
N GLY A 443 13.37 3.66 -5.24
CA GLY A 443 14.15 4.47 -4.32
C GLY A 443 15.62 4.04 -4.25
N LEU A 444 15.86 2.73 -4.03
CA LEU A 444 17.19 2.11 -4.01
C LEU A 444 17.93 2.34 -5.33
N ILE A 445 17.27 2.07 -6.46
CA ILE A 445 17.89 2.23 -7.79
C ILE A 445 18.27 3.69 -8.03
N ARG A 446 17.36 4.65 -7.83
CA ARG A 446 17.66 6.07 -8.04
C ARG A 446 18.79 6.57 -7.14
N LEU A 447 18.72 6.30 -5.83
CA LEU A 447 19.76 6.75 -4.89
C LEU A 447 21.10 6.07 -5.19
N GLY A 448 21.08 4.77 -5.50
CA GLY A 448 22.26 4.01 -5.87
C GLY A 448 22.94 4.56 -7.12
N ILE A 449 22.16 4.82 -8.19
CA ILE A 449 22.67 5.44 -9.41
C ILE A 449 23.23 6.83 -9.12
N LYS A 450 22.52 7.67 -8.35
CA LYS A 450 22.98 9.01 -7.97
C LYS A 450 24.33 8.95 -7.23
N ASN A 451 24.46 8.06 -6.25
CA ASN A 451 25.70 7.91 -5.48
C ASN A 451 26.84 7.34 -6.35
N ILE A 452 26.57 6.30 -7.15
CA ILE A 452 27.56 5.74 -8.10
C ILE A 452 28.01 6.78 -9.12
N GLN A 453 27.10 7.56 -9.69
CA GLN A 453 27.42 8.57 -10.70
C GLN A 453 28.35 9.64 -10.13
N ASN A 454 28.11 10.07 -8.89
CA ASN A 454 28.89 11.12 -8.24
C ASN A 454 30.28 10.62 -7.82
N ASP A 455 30.35 9.39 -7.29
CA ASP A 455 31.50 8.92 -6.52
C ASP A 455 32.30 7.82 -7.26
N ASN A 456 31.71 7.12 -8.24
CA ASN A 456 32.34 5.97 -8.92
C ASN A 456 32.00 5.85 -10.44
N PRO A 457 32.66 6.66 -11.31
CA PRO A 457 32.39 6.66 -12.75
C PRO A 457 32.61 5.32 -13.46
N LYS A 458 33.49 4.44 -12.94
CA LYS A 458 33.76 3.13 -13.53
C LYS A 458 32.55 2.20 -13.38
N ILE A 459 31.99 2.12 -12.18
CA ILE A 459 30.76 1.36 -11.97
C ILE A 459 29.63 1.99 -12.78
N TYR A 460 29.52 3.32 -12.81
CA TYR A 460 28.50 4.01 -13.60
C TYR A 460 28.53 3.60 -15.08
N SER A 461 29.71 3.63 -15.73
CA SER A 461 29.87 3.15 -17.12
C SER A 461 29.47 1.68 -17.27
N SER A 462 29.86 0.82 -16.32
CA SER A 462 29.51 -0.61 -16.37
C SER A 462 28.00 -0.87 -16.34
N LEU A 463 27.18 0.03 -15.77
CA LEU A 463 25.72 -0.10 -15.77
C LEU A 463 25.14 0.00 -17.18
N PHE A 464 25.75 0.80 -18.06
CA PHE A 464 25.37 0.88 -19.48
C PHE A 464 25.86 -0.35 -20.24
N GLU A 465 27.11 -0.77 -20.02
CA GLU A 465 27.70 -1.95 -20.68
C GLU A 465 26.92 -3.23 -20.37
N LYS A 466 26.43 -3.38 -19.13
CA LYS A 466 25.58 -4.50 -18.70
C LYS A 466 24.12 -4.37 -19.14
N GLY A 467 23.74 -3.28 -19.78
CA GLY A 467 22.37 -3.02 -20.24
C GLY A 467 21.37 -2.72 -19.11
N TYR A 468 21.84 -2.25 -17.95
CA TYR A 468 20.96 -1.81 -16.86
C TYR A 468 20.46 -0.38 -17.05
N LEU A 469 21.22 0.45 -17.74
CA LEU A 469 20.88 1.84 -18.06
C LEU A 469 20.95 2.12 -19.56
N GLN A 470 20.05 2.96 -20.04
CA GLN A 470 20.07 3.49 -21.39
C GLN A 470 19.41 4.87 -21.43
N TYR A 471 19.78 5.69 -22.40
CA TYR A 471 19.05 6.92 -22.72
C TYR A 471 17.94 6.62 -23.71
N LYS A 472 16.75 7.17 -23.47
CA LYS A 472 15.59 7.11 -24.37
C LYS A 472 14.91 8.46 -24.46
N GLN A 473 14.31 8.74 -25.61
CA GLN A 473 13.42 9.90 -25.76
C GLN A 473 12.04 9.57 -25.20
N ILE A 474 11.62 10.29 -24.16
CA ILE A 474 10.30 10.16 -23.53
C ILE A 474 9.69 11.55 -23.41
N GLY A 475 8.51 11.75 -24.00
CA GLY A 475 7.82 13.04 -23.95
C GLY A 475 8.65 14.21 -24.52
N GLY A 476 9.52 13.93 -25.50
CA GLY A 476 10.44 14.91 -26.09
C GLY A 476 11.64 15.29 -25.21
N GLN A 477 11.90 14.55 -24.13
CA GLN A 477 13.07 14.73 -23.28
C GLN A 477 13.96 13.48 -23.30
N GLU A 478 15.27 13.68 -23.25
CA GLU A 478 16.22 12.58 -23.05
C GLU A 478 16.17 12.10 -21.60
N ALA A 479 15.64 10.90 -21.41
CA ALA A 479 15.46 10.27 -20.11
C ALA A 479 16.47 9.13 -19.92
N LEU A 480 17.10 9.06 -18.74
CA LEU A 480 17.90 7.91 -18.31
C LEU A 480 16.95 6.86 -17.74
N VAL A 481 16.85 5.68 -18.36
CA VAL A 481 15.86 4.67 -17.98
C VAL A 481 16.46 3.29 -17.76
N ILE A 482 15.77 2.50 -16.95
CA ILE A 482 16.00 1.07 -16.80
C ILE A 482 15.12 0.34 -17.83
N PRO A 483 15.68 -0.52 -18.70
CA PRO A 483 14.87 -1.25 -19.66
C PRO A 483 13.80 -2.12 -18.99
N THR A 484 12.54 -1.97 -19.41
CA THR A 484 11.43 -2.85 -19.01
C THR A 484 11.04 -3.86 -20.09
N GLU A 485 11.52 -3.65 -21.33
CA GLU A 485 11.20 -4.46 -22.52
C GLU A 485 12.49 -4.78 -23.29
N PRO A 486 12.63 -5.99 -23.88
CA PRO A 486 11.68 -7.11 -23.83
C PRO A 486 11.70 -7.89 -22.50
N VAL A 487 12.63 -7.54 -21.59
CA VAL A 487 12.78 -8.14 -20.28
C VAL A 487 12.96 -7.03 -19.26
N ASP A 488 12.19 -7.09 -18.17
CA ASP A 488 12.30 -6.12 -17.09
C ASP A 488 13.60 -6.26 -16.29
N LYS A 489 14.49 -5.28 -16.44
CA LYS A 489 15.81 -5.25 -15.80
C LYS A 489 15.81 -4.71 -14.38
N ARG A 490 14.70 -4.18 -13.85
CA ARG A 490 14.66 -3.57 -12.50
C ARG A 490 15.03 -4.57 -11.41
N GLY A 491 14.50 -5.79 -11.49
CA GLY A 491 14.82 -6.86 -10.53
C GLY A 491 16.26 -7.37 -10.63
N GLU A 492 16.83 -7.43 -11.83
CA GLU A 492 18.24 -7.78 -12.04
C GLU A 492 19.17 -6.69 -11.48
N LEU A 493 18.91 -5.42 -11.81
CA LEU A 493 19.68 -4.30 -11.31
C LEU A 493 19.62 -4.23 -9.77
N THR A 494 18.46 -4.42 -9.17
CA THR A 494 18.31 -4.46 -7.70
C THR A 494 19.26 -5.49 -7.07
N ARG A 495 19.28 -6.71 -7.61
CA ARG A 495 20.18 -7.78 -7.13
C ARG A 495 21.64 -7.42 -7.34
N TYR A 496 21.98 -6.82 -8.47
CA TYR A 496 23.34 -6.36 -8.74
C TYR A 496 23.80 -5.28 -7.76
N LEU A 497 22.95 -4.32 -7.40
CA LEU A 497 23.27 -3.31 -6.39
C LEU A 497 23.49 -3.94 -5.00
N ILE A 498 22.68 -4.92 -4.61
CA ILE A 498 22.86 -5.68 -3.37
C ILE A 498 24.15 -6.51 -3.41
N GLU A 499 24.51 -7.08 -4.57
CA GLU A 499 25.78 -7.79 -4.76
C GLU A 499 26.97 -6.84 -4.58
N LEU A 500 26.90 -5.62 -5.14
CA LEU A 500 27.92 -4.59 -4.91
C LEU A 500 28.06 -4.27 -3.42
N LEU A 501 26.95 -4.15 -2.68
CA LEU A 501 26.98 -3.95 -1.23
C LEU A 501 27.69 -5.10 -0.51
N ASN A 502 27.34 -6.35 -0.84
CA ASN A 502 27.97 -7.54 -0.25
C ASN A 502 29.47 -7.61 -0.54
N ASN A 503 29.91 -7.00 -1.65
CA ASN A 503 31.32 -6.84 -2.02
C ASN A 503 31.98 -5.60 -1.42
N GLY A 504 31.34 -4.90 -0.47
CA GLY A 504 31.90 -3.75 0.25
C GLY A 504 31.82 -2.41 -0.50
N ASN A 505 30.90 -2.26 -1.45
CA ASN A 505 30.75 -1.00 -2.18
C ASN A 505 30.17 0.11 -1.27
N MET A 506 30.94 1.18 -1.09
CA MET A 506 30.58 2.31 -0.21
C MET A 506 29.42 3.16 -0.74
N GLU A 507 29.25 3.26 -2.07
CA GLU A 507 28.16 4.04 -2.67
C GLU A 507 26.79 3.39 -2.39
N ILE A 508 26.73 2.06 -2.40
CA ILE A 508 25.51 1.33 -2.02
C ILE A 508 25.33 1.31 -0.50
N GLU A 509 26.39 1.23 0.31
CA GLU A 509 26.29 1.42 1.77
C GLU A 509 25.61 2.76 2.10
N LYS A 510 26.12 3.85 1.52
CA LYS A 510 25.55 5.21 1.61
C LYS A 510 24.08 5.24 1.19
N THR A 511 23.73 4.48 0.17
CA THR A 511 22.34 4.37 -0.31
C THR A 511 21.41 3.78 0.75
N PHE A 512 21.78 2.67 1.40
CA PHE A 512 20.97 2.07 2.47
C PHE A 512 20.86 2.99 3.70
N LEU A 513 21.94 3.69 4.06
CA LEU A 513 21.91 4.70 5.12
C LEU A 513 20.92 5.83 4.79
N GLN A 514 20.93 6.35 3.56
CA GLN A 514 19.98 7.36 3.10
C GLN A 514 18.54 6.83 3.12
N MET A 515 18.29 5.62 2.62
CA MET A 515 16.96 5.00 2.67
C MET A 515 16.44 4.89 4.11
N GLY A 516 17.30 4.54 5.06
CA GLY A 516 16.99 4.52 6.49
C GLY A 516 16.59 5.89 7.04
N GLU A 517 17.33 6.94 6.70
CA GLU A 517 16.98 8.31 7.07
C GLU A 517 15.61 8.70 6.51
N MET A 518 15.32 8.36 5.25
CA MET A 518 14.04 8.64 4.60
C MET A 518 12.89 7.84 5.23
N MET A 519 13.16 6.66 5.75
CA MET A 519 12.20 5.92 6.56
C MET A 519 11.89 6.65 7.86
N GLY A 520 12.90 7.17 8.56
CA GLY A 520 12.71 8.01 9.74
C GLY A 520 11.83 9.25 9.46
N LYS A 521 12.05 9.91 8.31
CA LYS A 521 11.19 11.01 7.82
C LYS A 521 9.76 10.57 7.57
N THR A 522 9.58 9.44 6.91
CA THR A 522 8.27 8.84 6.63
C THR A 522 7.53 8.57 7.94
N MET A 523 8.22 8.00 8.93
CA MET A 523 7.65 7.70 10.25
C MET A 523 7.27 8.97 11.02
N GLU A 524 8.06 10.05 10.93
CA GLU A 524 7.73 11.36 11.49
C GLU A 524 6.44 11.93 10.85
N GLU A 525 6.30 11.84 9.53
CA GLU A 525 5.10 12.30 8.83
C GLU A 525 3.87 11.46 9.18
N MET A 526 4.00 10.13 9.20
CA MET A 526 2.90 9.28 9.64
C MET A 526 2.50 9.57 11.09
N LYS A 527 3.47 9.83 11.99
CA LYS A 527 3.20 10.16 13.39
C LYS A 527 2.46 11.50 13.53
N PHE A 528 2.69 12.46 12.62
CA PHE A 528 1.94 13.71 12.59
C PHE A 528 0.45 13.47 12.28
N PHE A 529 0.15 12.62 11.30
CA PHE A 529 -1.24 12.28 10.96
C PHE A 529 -1.87 11.24 11.89
N PHE A 530 -1.08 10.35 12.49
CA PHE A 530 -1.48 9.24 13.36
C PHE A 530 -0.74 9.30 14.71
N TYR A 531 -0.97 10.37 15.47
CA TYR A 531 -0.24 10.63 16.71
C TYR A 531 -0.46 9.58 17.80
N GLU A 532 -1.51 8.75 17.70
CA GLU A 532 -1.76 7.63 18.59
C GLU A 532 -0.80 6.45 18.36
N ILE A 533 -0.24 6.29 17.15
CA ILE A 533 0.60 5.14 16.78
C ILE A 533 1.98 5.26 17.43
N PRO A 534 2.56 4.18 18.00
CA PRO A 534 3.88 4.22 18.63
C PRO A 534 5.00 4.61 17.64
N THR A 535 6.23 4.79 18.13
CA THR A 535 7.41 5.09 17.29
C THR A 535 8.12 3.85 16.76
N THR A 536 7.61 2.65 17.07
CA THR A 536 8.11 1.38 16.55
C THR A 536 7.38 0.97 15.28
N ARG A 537 8.09 0.35 14.34
CA ARG A 537 7.52 -0.26 13.13
C ARG A 537 8.03 -1.67 12.94
N LEU A 538 7.22 -2.47 12.26
CA LEU A 538 7.66 -3.74 11.72
C LEU A 538 7.97 -3.58 10.23
N ILE A 539 9.08 -4.12 9.76
CA ILE A 539 9.56 -3.97 8.39
C ILE A 539 9.80 -5.35 7.77
N SER A 540 9.34 -5.55 6.54
CA SER A 540 9.59 -6.74 5.74
C SER A 540 9.95 -6.38 4.30
N GLY A 541 10.24 -7.37 3.46
CA GLY A 541 10.45 -7.20 2.02
C GLY A 541 11.85 -7.61 1.54
N GLY A 542 11.94 -8.03 0.28
CA GLY A 542 13.14 -8.64 -0.28
C GLY A 542 14.39 -7.75 -0.31
N ILE A 543 14.21 -6.43 -0.27
CA ILE A 543 15.32 -5.46 -0.27
C ILE A 543 16.07 -5.46 1.07
N LEU A 544 15.37 -5.75 2.17
CA LEU A 544 15.93 -5.77 3.53
C LEU A 544 16.03 -7.19 4.11
N ALA A 545 16.04 -8.21 3.23
CA ALA A 545 16.03 -9.61 3.64
C ALA A 545 17.35 -10.06 4.29
N THR A 546 18.48 -9.43 3.98
CA THR A 546 19.78 -9.76 4.59
C THR A 546 20.08 -8.85 5.78
N ASP A 547 20.86 -9.36 6.74
CA ASP A 547 21.28 -8.60 7.92
C ASP A 547 22.03 -7.34 7.54
N ILE A 548 22.97 -7.42 6.59
CA ILE A 548 23.74 -6.26 6.11
C ILE A 548 22.82 -5.15 5.59
N CYS A 549 21.83 -5.48 4.75
CA CYS A 549 20.89 -4.50 4.21
C CYS A 549 20.03 -3.89 5.33
N PHE A 550 19.50 -4.73 6.23
CA PHE A 550 18.66 -4.27 7.32
C PHE A 550 19.42 -3.41 8.33
N ASP A 551 20.62 -3.80 8.73
CA ASP A 551 21.44 -3.11 9.73
C ASP A 551 21.87 -1.73 9.24
N LEU A 552 22.26 -1.60 7.97
CA LEU A 552 22.60 -0.31 7.38
C LEU A 552 21.38 0.61 7.26
N PHE A 553 20.25 0.07 6.82
CA PHE A 553 18.99 0.80 6.79
C PHE A 553 18.57 1.26 8.20
N HIS A 554 18.68 0.37 9.19
CA HIS A 554 18.40 0.68 10.59
C HIS A 554 19.35 1.76 11.12
N LYS A 555 20.66 1.63 10.87
CA LYS A 555 21.67 2.62 11.25
C LYS A 555 21.35 3.99 10.65
N GLY A 556 21.00 4.05 9.36
CA GLY A 556 20.59 5.27 8.68
C GLY A 556 19.43 5.98 9.36
N LEU A 557 18.41 5.21 9.77
CA LEU A 557 17.29 5.70 10.56
C LEU A 557 17.77 6.24 11.91
N LYS A 558 18.49 5.43 12.71
CA LYS A 558 18.83 5.77 14.10
C LYS A 558 19.73 7.01 14.23
N VAL A 559 20.63 7.24 13.28
CA VAL A 559 21.54 8.39 13.30
C VAL A 559 20.78 9.72 13.34
N LYS A 560 19.69 9.84 12.57
CA LYS A 560 18.90 11.08 12.50
C LYS A 560 17.64 11.04 13.36
N TYR A 561 17.14 9.84 13.67
CA TYR A 561 15.84 9.60 14.26
C TYR A 561 15.89 8.61 15.43
N PRO A 562 16.65 8.87 16.51
CA PRO A 562 16.90 7.89 17.57
C PRO A 562 15.65 7.48 18.37
N LYS A 563 14.59 8.31 18.36
CA LYS A 563 13.29 8.00 19.01
C LYS A 563 12.47 6.95 18.28
N TYR A 564 12.78 6.72 17.01
CA TYR A 564 12.11 5.74 16.15
C TYR A 564 12.88 4.43 16.17
N GLU A 565 12.14 3.34 16.02
CA GLU A 565 12.66 1.97 16.07
C GLU A 565 12.03 1.14 14.97
N ILE A 566 12.81 0.26 14.35
CA ILE A 566 12.32 -0.68 13.36
C ILE A 566 12.72 -2.10 13.75
N GLN A 567 11.79 -3.03 13.58
CA GLN A 567 12.02 -4.46 13.78
C GLN A 567 11.86 -5.13 12.43
N ARG A 568 12.75 -6.07 12.11
CA ARG A 568 12.53 -6.93 10.95
C ARG A 568 11.48 -7.97 11.30
N LEU A 569 10.52 -8.17 10.42
CA LEU A 569 9.65 -9.33 10.50
C LEU A 569 10.49 -10.56 10.14
N ASP A 570 11.01 -11.25 11.15
CA ASP A 570 11.74 -12.49 10.95
C ASP A 570 10.77 -13.64 10.62
N GLU A 571 11.14 -14.51 9.69
CA GLU A 571 10.31 -15.63 9.23
C GLU A 571 10.04 -16.71 10.31
N ASP A 572 10.65 -16.59 11.49
CA ASP A 572 10.62 -17.60 12.56
C ASP A 572 9.59 -17.30 13.66
N VAL A 573 8.74 -16.30 13.47
CA VAL A 573 7.64 -15.94 14.40
C VAL A 573 6.32 -16.62 14.03
N ILE A 574 6.36 -17.91 13.66
CA ILE A 574 5.16 -18.71 13.38
C ILE A 574 4.77 -19.52 14.62
N LYS A 575 3.66 -19.13 15.24
CA LYS A 575 3.10 -19.71 16.46
C LYS A 575 1.70 -20.31 16.25
N SER A 576 0.89 -19.79 15.34
CA SER A 576 -0.49 -20.26 15.18
C SER A 576 -0.57 -21.69 14.60
N PRO A 577 -1.63 -22.46 14.94
CA PRO A 577 -1.69 -23.90 14.64
C PRO A 577 -1.62 -24.26 13.14
N LEU A 578 -2.33 -23.54 12.25
CA LEU A 578 -2.28 -23.86 10.81
C LEU A 578 -0.94 -23.48 10.20
N LEU A 579 -0.44 -22.28 10.49
CA LEU A 579 0.78 -21.78 9.88
C LEU A 579 2.01 -22.62 10.28
N LYS A 580 2.02 -23.19 11.49
CA LYS A 580 3.05 -24.17 11.91
C LYS A 580 3.11 -25.42 11.04
N LYS A 581 2.02 -25.78 10.35
CA LYS A 581 1.98 -26.94 9.44
C LYS A 581 2.58 -26.62 8.07
N LEU A 582 2.84 -25.35 7.76
CA LEU A 582 3.54 -24.96 6.53
C LEU A 582 5.02 -25.32 6.63
N ASN A 583 5.49 -26.08 5.65
CA ASN A 583 6.92 -26.30 5.46
C ASN A 583 7.61 -25.03 4.91
N LYS A 584 8.94 -24.99 4.98
CA LYS A 584 9.73 -23.84 4.53
C LYS A 584 9.48 -23.46 3.06
N LYS A 585 9.27 -24.44 2.18
CA LYS A 585 9.00 -24.23 0.74
C LYS A 585 7.63 -23.60 0.46
N ASN A 586 6.68 -23.68 1.41
CA ASN A 586 5.33 -23.15 1.29
C ASN A 586 5.11 -21.87 2.13
N ARG A 587 6.17 -21.24 2.66
CA ARG A 587 6.06 -19.99 3.45
C ARG A 587 5.45 -18.84 2.65
N ASN A 588 5.56 -18.84 1.33
CA ASN A 588 4.88 -17.88 0.45
C ASN A 588 3.34 -18.01 0.43
N TYR A 589 2.74 -18.98 1.11
CA TYR A 589 1.29 -19.11 1.29
C TYR A 589 0.80 -18.61 2.66
N ILE A 590 1.65 -18.02 3.50
CA ILE A 590 1.28 -17.58 4.85
C ILE A 590 0.05 -16.66 4.84
N SER A 591 0.00 -15.66 3.96
CA SER A 591 -1.15 -14.76 3.85
C SER A 591 -2.42 -15.50 3.43
N ALA A 592 -2.34 -16.37 2.42
CA ALA A 592 -3.49 -17.16 1.93
C ALA A 592 -4.02 -18.12 3.01
N VAL A 593 -3.15 -18.81 3.74
CA VAL A 593 -3.57 -19.71 4.83
C VAL A 593 -4.07 -18.91 6.02
N GLY A 594 -3.37 -17.85 6.42
CA GLY A 594 -3.74 -17.03 7.58
C GLY A 594 -5.03 -16.23 7.36
N ALA A 595 -5.40 -15.95 6.10
CA ALA A 595 -6.67 -15.30 5.76
C ALA A 595 -7.89 -16.10 6.27
N VAL A 596 -7.79 -17.43 6.41
CA VAL A 596 -8.90 -18.24 6.94
C VAL A 596 -9.25 -17.89 8.39
N TYR A 597 -8.29 -17.37 9.16
CA TYR A 597 -8.54 -16.92 10.54
C TYR A 597 -9.48 -15.73 10.59
N ILE A 598 -9.44 -14.86 9.57
CA ILE A 598 -10.31 -13.67 9.46
C ILE A 598 -11.76 -14.12 9.28
N ILE A 599 -12.02 -15.00 8.32
CA ILE A 599 -13.38 -15.42 8.02
C ILE A 599 -13.95 -16.34 9.10
N ASN A 600 -13.13 -17.22 9.69
CA ASN A 600 -13.56 -18.10 10.76
C ASN A 600 -14.05 -17.32 11.97
N ARG A 601 -13.40 -16.19 12.28
CA ARG A 601 -13.81 -15.29 13.37
C ARG A 601 -15.25 -14.78 13.21
N GLU A 602 -15.77 -14.69 11.99
CA GLU A 602 -17.16 -14.25 11.77
C GLU A 602 -18.22 -15.33 12.03
N PHE A 603 -17.80 -16.56 12.28
CA PHE A 603 -18.66 -17.68 12.66
C PHE A 603 -18.54 -18.03 14.14
N ILE A 604 -17.74 -17.27 14.89
CA ILE A 604 -17.55 -17.37 16.34
C ILE A 604 -18.31 -16.22 16.99
#